data_AF-A0AAD9X426-F1
#
_entry.id   AF-A0AAD9X426-F1
#
_cell.length_a   1.000
_cell.length_b   1.000
_cell.length_c   1.000
_cell.angle_alpha   90.00
_cell.angle_beta   90.00
_cell.angle_gamma   90.00
#
_symmetry.space_group_name_H-M   'P 1'
#
loop_
_entity.id
_entity.type
_entity.pdbx_description
1 polymer ?
#
loop_
_entity_poly.entity_id
_entity_poly.type
_entity_poly.pdbx_seq_one_letter_code
_entity_poly.pdbx_strand_id
1 'polypeptide(L)'
;MALKFDMSKAYGHVKWVFLKRMMIIIWFLEDWINQAMRCISSVSFSYIFNGDVYGNFKHTRGLKQGDPLSPYLFIICAEGLLSVINTVVSNGGIFGCKCSKAGPIVSHLMFADDSLIFSEAISDNCTNI
;
A
#
# COMPACT_ATOMS: atom_id res chain seq x y z
N MET A 1 2.90 -13.14 18.98
CA MET A 1 3.12 -13.56 17.58
C MET A 1 3.49 -12.35 16.75
N ALA A 2 4.40 -12.51 15.79
CA ALA A 2 4.71 -11.49 14.79
C ALA A 2 4.60 -12.15 13.41
N LEU A 3 3.85 -11.53 12.51
CA LEU A 3 3.69 -11.96 11.12
C LEU A 3 4.34 -10.92 10.21
N LYS A 4 5.21 -11.39 9.32
CA LYS A 4 5.81 -10.57 8.28
C LYS A 4 5.14 -10.87 6.95
N PHE A 5 4.62 -9.84 6.31
CA PHE A 5 4.11 -9.87 4.96
C PHE A 5 5.03 -9.04 4.06
N ASP A 6 5.34 -9.60 2.90
CA ASP A 6 6.12 -8.94 1.85
C ASP A 6 5.22 -8.76 0.62
N MET A 7 5.05 -7.50 0.19
CA MET A 7 4.23 -7.17 -0.97
C MET A 7 5.04 -7.34 -2.26
N SER A 8 4.87 -8.50 -2.91
CA SER A 8 5.52 -8.72 -4.21
C SER A 8 5.17 -7.62 -5.22
N LYS A 9 6.20 -7.00 -5.80
CA LYS A 9 6.09 -5.91 -6.78
C LYS A 9 5.12 -4.81 -6.32
N ALA A 10 5.22 -4.39 -5.06
CA ALA A 10 4.28 -3.47 -4.40
C ALA A 10 3.87 -2.28 -5.29
N TYR A 11 4.83 -1.59 -5.90
CA TYR A 11 4.58 -0.49 -6.82
C TYR A 11 3.85 -0.94 -8.09
N GLY A 12 4.22 -2.07 -8.69
CA GLY A 12 3.64 -2.56 -9.95
C GLY A 12 2.20 -3.11 -9.82
N HIS A 13 1.77 -3.42 -8.59
CA HIS A 13 0.45 -3.98 -8.33
C HIS A 13 -0.61 -2.97 -7.88
N VAL A 14 -0.24 -1.70 -7.65
CA VAL A 14 -1.18 -0.63 -7.28
C VAL A 14 -2.27 -0.44 -8.34
N LYS A 15 -3.52 -0.74 -7.99
CA LYS A 15 -4.67 -0.49 -8.88
C LYS A 15 -5.04 1.01 -8.84
N TRP A 16 -4.99 1.66 -9.99
CA TRP A 16 -5.31 3.09 -10.13
C TRP A 16 -6.74 3.44 -9.68
N VAL A 17 -7.70 2.56 -9.94
CA VAL A 17 -9.09 2.75 -9.46
C VAL A 17 -9.15 2.79 -7.93
N PHE A 18 -8.37 1.94 -7.25
CA PHE A 18 -8.30 1.93 -5.80
C PHE A 18 -7.61 3.19 -5.27
N LEU A 19 -6.45 3.56 -5.83
CA LEU A 19 -5.73 4.78 -5.46
C LEU A 19 -6.63 6.03 -5.61
N LYS A 20 -7.33 6.17 -6.74
CA LYS A 20 -8.27 7.28 -6.96
C LYS A 20 -9.35 7.33 -5.87
N ARG A 21 -9.94 6.18 -5.53
CA ARG A 21 -10.96 6.09 -4.46
C ARG A 21 -10.39 6.46 -3.10
N MET A 22 -9.19 5.99 -2.77
CA MET A 22 -8.52 6.36 -1.53
C MET A 22 -8.35 7.87 -1.42
N MET A 23 -7.83 8.52 -2.46
CA MET A 23 -7.65 9.96 -2.51
C MET A 23 -8.96 10.75 -2.31
N ILE A 24 -10.08 10.24 -2.84
CA ILE A 24 -11.42 10.81 -2.60
C ILE A 24 -11.80 10.67 -1.11
N ILE A 25 -11.59 9.51 -0.51
CA ILE A 25 -11.94 9.22 0.90
C ILE A 25 -11.14 10.11 1.86
N ILE A 26 -9.87 10.39 1.55
CA ILE A 26 -9.02 11.27 2.35
C ILE A 26 -9.14 12.76 1.94
N TRP A 27 -10.21 13.13 1.23
CA TRP A 27 -10.62 14.50 0.93
C TRP A 27 -9.63 15.33 0.09
N PHE A 28 -8.91 14.69 -0.82
CA PHE A 28 -8.12 15.45 -1.79
C PHE A 28 -9.02 16.24 -2.74
N LEU A 29 -8.55 17.43 -3.12
CA LEU A 29 -9.21 18.26 -4.12
C LEU A 29 -9.28 17.54 -5.47
N GLU A 30 -10.44 17.57 -6.12
CA GLU A 30 -10.69 16.85 -7.37
C GLU A 30 -9.68 17.18 -8.47
N ASP A 31 -9.27 18.44 -8.58
CA ASP A 31 -8.24 18.88 -9.53
C ASP A 31 -6.89 18.20 -9.27
N TRP A 32 -6.50 18.06 -8.00
CA TRP A 32 -5.27 17.36 -7.62
C TRP A 32 -5.36 15.88 -7.95
N ILE A 33 -6.51 15.27 -7.67
CA ILE A 33 -6.77 13.87 -8.02
C ILE A 33 -6.62 13.69 -9.53
N ASN A 34 -7.28 14.52 -10.33
CA ASN A 34 -7.22 14.43 -11.78
C ASN A 34 -5.79 14.62 -12.30
N GLN A 35 -5.01 15.53 -11.72
CA GLN A 35 -3.61 15.74 -12.09
C GLN A 35 -2.74 14.52 -11.76
N ALA A 36 -2.83 13.99 -10.55
CA ALA A 36 -2.10 12.79 -10.14
C ALA A 36 -2.45 11.59 -11.03
N MET A 37 -3.74 11.40 -11.33
CA MET A 37 -4.21 10.32 -12.21
C MET A 37 -3.67 10.47 -13.63
N ARG A 38 -3.57 11.69 -14.17
CA ARG A 38 -2.95 11.95 -15.48
C ARG A 38 -1.46 11.64 -15.48
N CYS A 39 -0.74 12.02 -14.41
CA CYS A 39 0.69 11.73 -14.27
C CYS A 39 0.96 10.22 -14.34
N ILE A 40 0.23 9.42 -13.56
CA ILE A 40 0.48 7.97 -13.51
C ILE A 40 -0.06 7.21 -14.74
N SER A 41 -1.13 7.70 -15.39
CA SER A 41 -1.77 7.01 -16.52
C SER A 41 -1.24 7.34 -17.90
N SER A 42 -0.49 8.43 -18.04
CA SER A 42 0.10 8.84 -19.32
C SER A 42 1.33 8.02 -19.74
N VAL A 43 1.89 7.22 -18.84
CA VAL A 43 3.12 6.46 -19.08
C VAL A 43 2.87 5.28 -20.03
N SER A 44 3.65 5.23 -21.11
CA SER A 44 3.78 4.07 -22.01
C SER A 44 5.16 3.45 -21.90
N PHE A 45 5.24 2.17 -22.25
CA PHE A 45 6.46 1.39 -22.15
C PHE A 45 6.73 0.66 -23.46
N SER A 46 8.01 0.55 -23.76
CA SER A 46 8.58 -0.28 -24.81
C SER A 46 9.68 -1.12 -24.18
N TYR A 47 9.98 -2.27 -24.77
CA TYR A 47 11.05 -3.14 -24.31
C TYR A 47 12.12 -3.26 -25.37
N ILE A 48 13.38 -3.39 -24.95
CA ILE A 48 14.50 -3.59 -25.85
C ILE A 48 14.75 -5.09 -25.96
N PHE A 49 14.81 -5.60 -27.19
CA PHE A 49 15.17 -6.98 -27.47
C PHE A 49 16.24 -6.99 -28.56
N ASN A 50 17.39 -7.61 -28.28
CA ASN A 50 18.55 -7.61 -29.19
C ASN A 50 19.00 -6.23 -29.70
N GLY A 51 18.84 -5.18 -28.89
CA GLY A 51 19.23 -3.80 -29.26
C GLY A 51 18.16 -3.00 -29.97
N ASP A 52 17.10 -3.65 -30.47
CA ASP A 52 15.97 -2.99 -31.11
C ASP A 52 14.82 -2.76 -30.12
N VAL A 53 14.10 -1.65 -30.31
CA VAL A 53 12.95 -1.28 -29.47
C VAL A 53 11.68 -1.92 -30.03
N TYR A 54 10.99 -2.68 -29.19
CA TYR A 54 9.74 -3.35 -29.54
C TYR A 54 8.62 -3.00 -28.58
N GLY A 55 7.40 -3.14 -29.09
CA GLY A 55 6.17 -2.93 -28.34
C GLY A 55 5.91 -1.46 -28.00
N ASN A 56 4.62 -1.14 -27.86
CA ASN A 56 4.17 0.07 -27.19
C ASN A 56 2.93 -0.33 -26.41
N PHE A 57 3.04 -0.38 -25.09
CA PHE A 57 1.92 -0.72 -24.24
C PHE A 57 1.75 0.30 -23.13
N LYS A 58 0.50 0.54 -22.77
CA LYS A 58 0.13 1.38 -21.64
C LYS A 58 -0.13 0.50 -20.43
N HIS A 59 0.38 0.92 -19.29
CA HIS A 59 0.02 0.27 -18.04
C HIS A 59 -1.44 0.57 -17.70
N THR A 60 -2.10 -0.37 -17.03
CA THR A 60 -3.45 -0.19 -16.46
C THR A 60 -3.41 -0.12 -14.92
N ARG A 61 -2.22 -0.34 -14.36
CA ARG A 61 -1.92 -0.37 -12.93
C ARG A 61 -0.43 -0.11 -12.72
N GLY A 62 -0.12 0.20 -11.48
CA GLY A 62 1.22 0.34 -10.96
C GLY A 62 1.71 1.78 -10.93
N LEU A 63 2.75 2.00 -10.13
CA LEU A 63 3.42 3.28 -9.96
C LEU A 63 4.84 3.16 -10.50
N LYS A 64 5.32 4.20 -11.19
CA LYS A 64 6.65 4.20 -11.79
C LYS A 64 7.71 4.36 -10.72
N GLN A 65 8.60 3.38 -10.56
CA GLN A 65 9.76 3.53 -9.68
C GLN A 65 10.70 4.62 -10.22
N GLY A 66 11.28 5.41 -9.31
CA GLY A 66 12.09 6.57 -9.65
C GLY A 66 11.28 7.83 -10.01
N ASP A 67 9.96 7.75 -10.11
CA ASP A 67 9.10 8.94 -10.17
C ASP A 67 8.96 9.54 -8.75
N PRO A 68 9.28 10.84 -8.55
CA PRO A 68 9.15 11.50 -7.25
C PRO A 68 7.76 11.43 -6.63
N LEU A 69 6.69 11.30 -7.43
CA LEU A 69 5.31 11.25 -6.94
C LEU A 69 4.92 9.85 -6.42
N SER A 70 5.52 8.80 -6.98
CA SER A 70 5.15 7.41 -6.71
C SER A 70 5.22 7.02 -5.22
N PRO A 71 6.25 7.39 -4.43
CA PRO A 71 6.30 7.06 -3.01
C PRO A 71 5.11 7.63 -2.22
N TYR A 72 4.69 8.85 -2.53
CA TYR A 72 3.56 9.49 -1.84
C TYR A 72 2.22 8.85 -2.21
N LEU A 73 2.02 8.52 -3.48
CA LEU A 73 0.83 7.79 -3.92
C LEU A 73 0.79 6.38 -3.32
N PHE A 74 1.94 5.75 -3.14
CA PHE A 74 2.02 4.45 -2.48
C PHE A 74 1.61 4.53 -1.00
N ILE A 75 2.02 5.58 -0.28
CA ILE A 75 1.57 5.82 1.12
C ILE A 75 0.05 5.93 1.19
N ILE A 76 -0.58 6.68 0.26
CA ILE A 76 -2.04 6.80 0.20
C ILE A 76 -2.71 5.44 -0.02
N CYS A 77 -2.12 4.57 -0.84
CA CYS A 77 -2.60 3.20 -1.00
C CYS A 77 -2.43 2.37 0.28
N ALA A 78 -1.28 2.46 0.95
CA ALA A 78 -0.99 1.73 2.18
C ALA A 78 -1.97 2.14 3.30
N GLU A 79 -2.36 3.41 3.37
CA GLU A 79 -3.34 3.92 4.36
C GLU A 79 -4.66 3.12 4.35
N GLY A 80 -5.07 2.62 3.19
CA GLY A 80 -6.25 1.75 3.09
C GLY A 80 -6.08 0.43 3.84
N LEU A 81 -4.90 -0.18 3.77
CA LEU A 81 -4.57 -1.39 4.52
C LEU A 81 -4.45 -1.09 6.03
N LEU A 82 -3.80 0.02 6.40
CA LEU A 82 -3.73 0.46 7.80
C LEU A 82 -5.13 0.66 8.39
N SER A 83 -6.04 1.30 7.64
CA SER A 83 -7.41 1.55 8.07
C SER A 83 -8.18 0.25 8.38
N VAL A 84 -8.01 -0.78 7.54
CA VAL A 84 -8.62 -2.10 7.77
C VAL A 84 -8.07 -2.75 9.03
N ILE A 85 -6.74 -2.77 9.20
CA ILE A 85 -6.11 -3.35 10.40
C ILE A 85 -6.53 -2.58 11.66
N ASN A 86 -6.55 -1.26 11.62
CA ASN A 86 -7.01 -0.42 12.72
C ASN A 86 -8.45 -0.72 13.12
N THR A 87 -9.32 -0.99 12.15
CA THR A 87 -10.72 -1.38 12.41
C THR A 87 -10.79 -2.73 13.14
N VAL A 88 -9.97 -3.71 12.75
CA VAL A 88 -9.91 -5.02 13.44
C VAL A 88 -9.37 -4.86 14.86
N VAL A 89 -8.34 -4.03 15.04
CA VAL A 89 -7.74 -3.74 16.36
C VAL A 89 -8.73 -3.02 17.27
N SER A 90 -9.47 -2.01 16.76
CA SER A 90 -10.45 -1.28 17.57
C SER A 90 -11.62 -2.15 18.01
N ASN A 91 -11.96 -3.17 17.22
CA ASN A 91 -13.02 -4.13 17.54
C ASN A 91 -12.54 -5.26 18.47
N GLY A 92 -11.28 -5.24 18.92
CA GLY A 92 -10.71 -6.27 19.79
C GLY A 92 -10.40 -7.59 19.07
N GLY A 93 -10.36 -7.61 17.74
CA GLY A 93 -10.03 -8.81 16.96
C GLY A 93 -8.54 -9.14 16.94
N ILE A 94 -7.67 -8.14 17.17
CA ILE A 94 -6.22 -8.27 17.27
C ILE A 94 -5.71 -7.40 18.42
N PHE A 95 -4.91 -7.99 19.31
CA PHE A 95 -4.23 -7.27 20.40
C PHE A 95 -2.74 -7.10 20.08
N GLY A 96 -2.30 -5.85 19.90
CA GLY A 96 -0.90 -5.54 19.62
C GLY A 96 0.06 -5.88 20.78
N CYS A 97 1.36 -5.71 20.56
CA CYS A 97 2.39 -5.96 21.57
C CYS A 97 2.90 -4.65 22.21
N LYS A 98 3.40 -4.75 23.45
CA LYS A 98 4.13 -3.66 24.13
C LYS A 98 5.59 -4.07 24.33
N CYS A 99 6.51 -3.20 23.95
CA CYS A 99 7.95 -3.42 24.19
C CYS A 99 8.40 -2.97 25.59
N SER A 100 7.59 -2.17 26.30
CA SER A 100 7.87 -1.72 27.67
C SER A 100 6.58 -1.44 28.44
N LYS A 101 6.65 -1.40 29.78
CA LYS A 101 5.47 -1.18 30.64
C LYS A 101 4.75 0.14 30.35
N ALA A 102 5.48 1.19 30.01
CA ALA A 102 4.96 2.52 29.69
C ALA A 102 4.91 2.81 28.17
N GLY A 103 5.25 1.83 27.33
CA GLY A 103 5.29 2.01 25.88
C GLY A 103 3.92 1.93 25.22
N PRO A 104 3.79 2.48 23.99
CA PRO A 104 2.58 2.34 23.20
C PRO A 104 2.34 0.87 22.84
N ILE A 105 1.07 0.53 22.60
CA ILE A 105 0.71 -0.74 21.97
C ILE A 105 0.98 -0.61 20.48
N VAL A 106 1.76 -1.53 19.93
CA VAL A 106 2.03 -1.60 18.49
C VAL A 106 1.33 -2.83 17.94
N SER A 107 0.34 -2.64 17.06
CA SER A 107 -0.37 -3.73 16.38
C SER A 107 0.17 -4.00 14.99
N HIS A 108 0.73 -2.98 14.31
CA HIS A 108 1.30 -3.13 12.98
C HIS A 108 2.38 -2.08 12.72
N LEU A 109 3.31 -2.40 11.82
CA LEU A 109 4.30 -1.48 11.27
C LEU A 109 4.35 -1.71 9.75
N MET A 110 4.36 -0.64 8.97
CA MET A 110 4.49 -0.73 7.51
C MET A 110 5.62 0.15 7.03
N PHE A 111 6.44 -0.39 6.15
CA PHE A 111 7.51 0.33 5.49
C PHE A 111 7.62 -0.15 4.04
N ALA A 112 7.20 0.71 3.11
CA ALA A 112 7.15 0.37 1.68
C ALA A 112 6.41 -0.98 1.46
N ASP A 113 7.12 -1.99 0.98
CA ASP A 113 6.64 -3.34 0.69
C ASP A 113 6.64 -4.30 1.90
N ASP A 114 7.37 -3.96 2.97
CA ASP A 114 7.41 -4.74 4.21
C ASP A 114 6.26 -4.33 5.15
N SER A 115 5.48 -5.31 5.61
CA SER A 115 4.45 -5.13 6.63
C SER A 115 4.62 -6.13 7.77
N LEU A 116 4.62 -5.63 9.00
CA LEU A 116 4.66 -6.43 10.22
C LEU A 116 3.34 -6.26 10.96
N ILE A 117 2.72 -7.38 11.34
CA ILE A 117 1.53 -7.42 12.19
C ILE A 117 1.89 -8.13 13.49
N PHE A 118 1.56 -7.50 14.61
CA PHE A 118 1.79 -8.01 15.95
C PHE A 118 0.46 -8.37 16.59
N SER A 119 0.39 -9.59 17.11
CA SER A 119 -0.79 -10.08 17.80
C SER A 119 -0.41 -10.99 18.97
N GLU A 120 -1.29 -11.15 19.95
CA GLU A 120 -1.15 -12.20 20.96
C GLU A 120 -1.24 -13.59 20.31
N ALA A 121 -0.46 -14.56 20.80
CA ALA A 121 -0.38 -15.90 20.21
C ALA A 121 -1.55 -16.79 20.68
N ILE A 122 -2.76 -16.45 20.25
CA ILE A 122 -4.02 -17.18 20.53
C ILE A 122 -4.59 -17.68 19.20
N SER A 123 -5.18 -18.88 19.17
CA SER A 123 -5.74 -19.51 17.96
C SER A 123 -6.73 -18.60 17.21
N ASP A 124 -7.58 -17.88 17.96
CA ASP A 124 -8.63 -17.02 17.40
C ASP A 124 -8.05 -15.82 16.65
N ASN A 125 -6.89 -15.33 17.07
CA ASN A 125 -6.20 -14.24 16.39
C ASN A 125 -5.61 -14.67 15.04
N CYS A 126 -5.29 -15.95 14.86
CA CYS A 126 -4.82 -16.45 13.57
C CYS A 126 -5.93 -16.44 12.50
N THR A 127 -7.19 -16.52 12.90
CA THR A 127 -8.34 -16.46 11.99
C THR A 127 -8.84 -15.04 11.71
N ASN A 128 -8.47 -14.07 12.55
CA ASN A 128 -8.90 -12.68 12.45
C ASN A 128 -7.92 -11.77 11.66
N ILE A 129 -6.75 -12.29 11.29
CA ILE A 129 -5.71 -11.60 10.51
C ILE A 129 -5.94 -11.81 9.01
#